data_AF-R5MYV9-F1
#
_entry.id   AF-R5MYV9-F1
#
_cell.length_a   1.000
_cell.length_b   1.000
_cell.length_c   1.000
_cell.angle_alpha   90.00
_cell.angle_beta   90.00
_cell.angle_gamma   90.00
#
_symmetry.space_group_name_H-M   'P 1'
#
loop_
_entity.id
_entity.type
_entity.pdbx_description
1 polymer ?
#
loop_
_entity_poly.entity_id
_entity_poly.type
_entity_poly.pdbx_seq_one_letter_code
_entity_poly.pdbx_strand_id
1 'polypeptide(L)'
;MIRQCNYEYVFKKGRFLVLSVEYICLCSVTESGFSRSGRLSFAYEPITEDTPQEAYRKVLEQAGCSLVRDDYDNEIISQIKRGVSPYGNNGFIDTPAQAGGWPELRKGTSLLDSDDDGMPDEWEKKHHLNPQDASDASSFTLNRYYTNVEMYMNSLIEGPVD
;
A
#
# COMPACT_ATOMS: atom_id res chain seq x y z
N MET A 1 1.87 -20.73 -12.38
CA MET A 1 0.49 -21.21 -12.23
C MET A 1 -0.23 -20.23 -11.32
N ILE A 2 -0.87 -19.21 -11.89
CA ILE A 2 -1.54 -18.14 -11.14
C ILE A 2 -2.84 -18.74 -10.59
N ARG A 3 -2.92 -18.93 -9.27
CA ARG A 3 -4.20 -19.28 -8.63
C ARG A 3 -4.88 -17.99 -8.21
N GLN A 4 -5.95 -17.64 -8.90
CA GLN A 4 -6.89 -16.60 -8.46
C GLN A 4 -7.53 -17.03 -7.14
N CYS A 5 -7.36 -16.23 -6.10
CA CYS A 5 -8.18 -16.32 -4.89
C CYS A 5 -9.48 -15.55 -5.13
N ASN A 6 -10.58 -16.27 -5.30
CA ASN A 6 -11.91 -15.66 -5.28
C ASN A 6 -12.28 -15.36 -3.82
N TYR A 7 -12.54 -14.09 -3.49
CA TYR A 7 -13.04 -13.67 -2.19
C TYR A 7 -14.56 -13.59 -2.22
N GLU A 8 -15.24 -14.25 -1.29
CA GLU A 8 -16.67 -14.06 -1.05
C GLU A 8 -16.87 -13.16 0.17
N TYR A 9 -17.58 -12.05 -0.03
CA TYR A 9 -17.85 -11.06 1.03
C TYR A 9 -19.20 -11.36 1.68
N VAL A 10 -19.21 -11.64 2.99
CA VAL A 10 -20.45 -11.81 3.76
C VAL A 10 -20.63 -10.63 4.72
N PHE A 11 -21.68 -9.83 4.50
CA PHE A 11 -22.01 -8.67 5.31
C PHE A 11 -22.92 -9.07 6.47
N LYS A 12 -22.48 -8.93 7.72
CA LYS A 12 -23.36 -9.08 8.89
C LYS A 12 -23.03 -8.04 9.97
N LYS A 13 -24.03 -7.22 10.31
CA LYS A 13 -23.98 -6.18 11.37
C LYS A 13 -22.81 -5.18 11.23
N GLY A 14 -22.60 -4.64 10.02
CA GLY A 14 -21.71 -3.49 9.82
C GLY A 14 -20.21 -3.75 10.00
N ARG A 15 -19.75 -5.00 9.92
CA ARG A 15 -18.33 -5.35 9.87
C ARG A 15 -18.03 -6.28 8.70
N PHE A 16 -16.98 -5.96 7.94
CA PHE A 16 -16.43 -6.79 6.88
C PHE A 16 -15.56 -7.90 7.49
N LEU A 17 -15.75 -9.14 7.06
CA LEU A 17 -14.91 -10.28 7.43
C LEU A 17 -14.44 -10.95 6.13
N VAL A 18 -13.13 -11.10 5.97
CA VAL A 18 -12.50 -11.89 4.91
C VAL A 18 -12.09 -13.21 5.53
N LEU A 19 -12.68 -14.32 5.06
CA LEU A 19 -12.36 -15.67 5.53
C LEU A 19 -11.50 -16.38 4.49
N SER A 20 -10.25 -16.70 4.84
CA SER A 20 -9.41 -17.63 4.09
C SER A 20 -9.82 -19.07 4.43
N VAL A 21 -10.25 -19.84 3.42
CA VAL A 21 -10.66 -21.23 3.61
C VAL A 21 -9.47 -22.15 3.35
N GLU A 22 -8.66 -22.45 4.37
CA GLU A 22 -7.82 -23.65 4.35
C GLU A 22 -7.76 -24.30 5.74
N TYR A 23 -7.66 -25.63 5.74
CA TYR A 23 -7.65 -26.59 6.86
C TYR A 23 -9.00 -27.11 7.39
N ILE A 24 -9.64 -27.97 6.58
CA ILE A 24 -10.44 -29.09 7.11
C ILE A 24 -9.46 -30.14 7.64
N CYS A 25 -9.22 -30.15 8.96
CA CYS A 25 -8.46 -31.21 9.62
C CYS A 25 -9.44 -32.27 10.19
N LEU A 26 -9.17 -33.53 9.84
CA LEU A 26 -9.92 -34.73 10.21
C LEU A 26 -9.97 -34.93 11.73
N CYS A 27 -11.15 -34.87 12.34
CA CYS A 27 -11.42 -35.49 13.63
C CYS A 27 -12.56 -36.51 13.49
N SER A 28 -12.22 -37.76 13.74
CA SER A 28 -13.12 -38.91 13.89
C SER A 28 -14.19 -38.62 14.95
N VAL A 29 -15.45 -38.78 14.57
CA VAL A 29 -16.61 -38.59 15.45
C VAL A 29 -16.81 -39.85 16.29
N THR A 30 -16.59 -39.76 17.60
CA THR A 30 -17.18 -40.69 18.57
C THR A 30 -18.20 -39.91 19.39
N GLU A 31 -19.47 -40.26 19.22
CA GLU A 31 -20.61 -39.65 19.90
C GLU A 31 -20.57 -39.94 21.41
N SER A 32 -20.31 -38.92 22.22
CA SER A 32 -20.85 -38.79 23.59
C SER A 32 -20.36 -37.50 24.23
N GLY A 33 -21.30 -36.60 24.53
CA GLY A 33 -21.06 -35.43 25.39
C GLY A 33 -20.69 -34.15 24.65
N PHE A 34 -21.69 -33.45 24.10
CA PHE A 34 -21.55 -32.05 23.69
C PHE A 34 -21.50 -31.16 24.95
N SER A 35 -20.35 -31.14 25.61
CA SER A 35 -20.01 -30.01 26.49
C SER A 35 -19.79 -28.79 25.59
N ARG A 36 -20.44 -27.67 25.89
CA ARG A 36 -20.25 -26.39 25.18
C ARG A 36 -18.80 -25.98 25.37
N SER A 37 -17.91 -26.46 24.50
CA SER A 37 -16.54 -25.98 24.41
C SER A 37 -16.63 -24.49 24.11
N GLY A 38 -16.23 -23.68 25.09
CA GLY A 38 -16.22 -22.23 24.99
C GLY A 38 -15.47 -21.82 23.73
N ARG A 39 -15.85 -20.67 23.16
CA ARG A 39 -15.11 -20.02 22.06
C ARG A 39 -13.61 -20.09 22.39
N LEU A 40 -12.88 -20.95 21.69
CA LEU A 40 -11.43 -20.86 21.64
C LEU A 40 -11.14 -19.59 20.85
N SER A 41 -10.88 -18.50 21.56
CA SER A 41 -10.32 -17.30 20.96
C SER A 41 -9.00 -17.71 20.32
N PHE A 42 -8.87 -17.50 19.02
CA PHE A 42 -7.57 -17.60 18.40
C PHE A 42 -6.64 -16.59 19.08
N ALA A 43 -5.42 -17.01 19.39
CA ALA A 43 -4.39 -16.07 19.82
C ALA A 43 -4.15 -15.09 18.67
N TYR A 44 -4.21 -13.80 18.96
CA TYR A 44 -3.85 -12.73 18.03
C TYR A 44 -2.81 -11.85 18.71
N GLU A 45 -1.89 -11.32 17.92
CA GLU A 45 -0.96 -10.31 18.42
C GLU A 45 -1.73 -9.00 18.64
N PRO A 46 -1.64 -8.37 19.82
CA PRO A 46 -2.30 -7.10 20.06
C PRO A 46 -1.75 -6.06 19.09
N ILE A 47 -2.63 -5.38 18.37
CA ILE A 47 -2.26 -4.28 17.48
C ILE A 47 -2.30 -2.95 18.25
N THR A 48 -1.51 -1.99 17.80
CA THR A 48 -1.63 -0.63 18.30
C THR A 48 -2.86 0.02 17.68
N GLU A 49 -3.78 0.49 18.52
CA GLU A 49 -5.00 1.19 18.10
C GLU A 49 -4.84 2.70 18.32
N ASP A 50 -5.23 3.48 17.32
CA ASP A 50 -5.32 4.94 17.43
C ASP A 50 -6.74 5.36 17.81
N THR A 51 -6.89 6.51 18.47
CA THR A 51 -8.23 7.11 18.60
C THR A 51 -8.78 7.51 17.22
N PRO A 52 -10.11 7.58 17.03
CA PRO A 52 -10.69 7.98 15.74
C PRO A 52 -10.14 9.31 15.20
N GLN A 53 -9.87 10.26 16.09
CA GLN A 53 -9.33 11.58 15.76
C GLN A 53 -7.87 11.49 15.29
N GLU A 54 -7.06 10.69 15.96
CA GLU A 54 -5.67 10.46 15.55
C GLU A 54 -5.58 9.69 14.24
N ALA A 55 -6.41 8.65 14.09
CA ALA A 55 -6.51 7.89 12.85
C ALA A 55 -6.91 8.79 11.67
N TYR A 56 -7.91 9.66 11.87
CA TYR A 56 -8.33 10.64 10.85
C TYR A 56 -7.17 11.55 10.43
N ARG A 57 -6.42 12.09 11.40
CA ARG A 57 -5.27 12.95 11.12
C ARG A 57 -4.17 12.20 10.36
N LYS A 58 -3.80 10.99 10.80
CA LYS A 58 -2.79 10.16 10.13
C LYS A 58 -3.18 9.84 8.70
N VAL A 59 -4.44 9.46 8.46
CA VAL A 59 -4.94 9.18 7.10
C VAL A 59 -4.85 10.42 6.23
N LEU A 60 -5.27 11.59 6.73
CA LEU A 60 -5.17 12.83 5.96
C LEU A 60 -3.73 13.20 5.60
N GLU A 61 -2.75 12.90 6.46
CA GLU A 61 -1.34 13.22 6.25
C GLU A 61 -0.60 12.19 5.40
N GLN A 62 -0.89 10.90 5.57
CA GLN A 62 0.00 9.82 5.13
C GLN A 62 -0.61 8.89 4.07
N ALA A 63 -1.93 8.93 3.85
CA ALA A 63 -2.57 8.02 2.90
C ALA A 63 -2.09 8.25 1.46
N GLY A 64 -1.84 7.15 0.74
CA GLY A 64 -1.37 7.17 -0.64
C GLY A 64 0.09 7.60 -0.80
N CYS A 65 0.45 8.06 -2.00
CA CYS A 65 1.78 8.58 -2.31
C CYS A 65 1.96 9.99 -1.71
N SER A 66 2.16 10.06 -0.39
CA SER A 66 2.11 11.31 0.36
C SER A 66 3.41 12.14 0.34
N LEU A 67 4.52 11.61 -0.21
CA LEU A 67 5.81 12.31 -0.30
C LEU A 67 5.69 13.63 -1.09
N VAL A 68 5.01 13.58 -2.24
CA VAL A 68 4.67 14.76 -3.05
C VAL A 68 3.24 14.57 -3.55
N ARG A 69 2.32 15.40 -3.06
CA ARG A 69 0.92 15.37 -3.49
C ARG A 69 0.69 16.26 -4.69
N ASP A 70 -0.10 15.79 -5.63
CA ASP A 70 -0.51 16.61 -6.77
C ASP A 70 -1.69 17.54 -6.40
N ASP A 71 -2.13 18.32 -7.38
CA ASP A 71 -3.23 19.26 -7.17
C ASP A 71 -4.55 18.55 -6.82
N TYR A 72 -4.79 17.34 -7.36
CA TYR A 72 -6.00 16.55 -7.10
C TYR A 72 -6.02 15.96 -5.69
N ASP A 73 -4.90 15.40 -5.24
CA ASP A 73 -4.74 14.88 -3.88
C ASP A 73 -5.02 15.98 -2.85
N ASN A 74 -4.46 17.17 -3.06
CA ASN A 74 -4.69 18.34 -2.20
C ASN A 74 -6.16 18.76 -2.22
N GLU A 75 -6.81 18.67 -3.38
CA GLU A 75 -8.22 18.99 -3.51
C GLU A 75 -9.10 18.00 -2.74
N ILE A 76 -8.83 16.70 -2.87
CA ILE A 76 -9.55 15.63 -2.17
C ILE A 76 -9.40 15.79 -0.65
N ILE A 77 -8.19 16.09 -0.15
CA ILE A 77 -7.98 16.41 1.28
C ILE A 77 -8.86 17.60 1.69
N SER A 78 -8.90 18.66 0.89
CA SER A 78 -9.72 19.84 1.16
C SER A 78 -11.21 19.52 1.17
N GLN A 79 -11.68 18.67 0.26
CA GLN A 79 -13.06 18.18 0.23
C GLN A 79 -13.41 17.37 1.48
N ILE A 80 -12.53 16.45 1.89
CA ILE A 80 -12.71 15.63 3.09
C ILE A 80 -12.76 16.52 4.35
N LYS A 81 -11.86 17.51 4.46
CA LYS A 81 -11.84 18.46 5.59
C LYS A 81 -13.11 19.32 5.65
N ARG A 82 -13.67 19.69 4.50
CA ARG A 82 -14.91 20.48 4.40
C ARG A 82 -16.19 19.63 4.47
N GLY A 83 -16.09 18.33 4.27
CA GLY A 83 -17.24 17.42 4.18
C GLY A 83 -18.13 17.69 2.97
N VAL A 84 -17.55 18.12 1.85
CA VAL A 84 -18.28 18.44 0.60
C VAL A 84 -17.84 17.52 -0.53
N SER A 85 -18.74 17.25 -1.46
CA SER A 85 -18.43 16.54 -2.71
C SER A 85 -19.00 17.34 -3.89
N PRO A 86 -18.23 18.30 -4.43
CA PRO A 86 -18.74 19.30 -5.36
C PRO A 86 -18.90 18.77 -6.80
N TYR A 87 -18.29 17.62 -7.12
CA TYR A 87 -18.21 17.10 -8.47
C TYR A 87 -19.25 16.03 -8.77
N GLY A 88 -19.55 15.88 -10.06
CA GLY A 88 -20.48 14.86 -10.54
C GLY A 88 -21.91 15.07 -10.03
N ASN A 89 -22.69 13.99 -10.02
CA ASN A 89 -24.07 13.99 -9.53
C ASN A 89 -24.08 13.62 -8.04
N ASN A 90 -24.04 14.61 -7.14
CA ASN A 90 -23.91 14.41 -5.68
C ASN A 90 -22.65 13.63 -5.27
N GLY A 91 -21.51 13.89 -5.91
CA GLY A 91 -20.23 13.23 -5.61
C GLY A 91 -19.92 11.99 -6.45
N PHE A 92 -20.86 11.56 -7.30
CA PHE A 92 -20.62 10.47 -8.24
C PHE A 92 -20.13 11.03 -9.58
N ILE A 93 -18.85 10.78 -9.89
CA ILE A 93 -18.21 11.17 -11.15
C ILE A 93 -18.37 10.03 -12.15
N ASP A 94 -19.18 10.25 -13.18
CA ASP A 94 -19.40 9.31 -14.29
C ASP A 94 -18.41 9.54 -15.44
N THR A 95 -17.84 10.74 -15.54
CA THR A 95 -16.91 11.15 -16.60
C THR A 95 -15.79 12.02 -16.05
N PRO A 96 -14.55 11.94 -16.58
CA PRO A 96 -13.44 12.79 -16.13
C PRO A 96 -13.75 14.30 -16.24
N ALA A 97 -14.54 14.70 -17.23
CA ALA A 97 -14.95 16.09 -17.42
C ALA A 97 -15.73 16.66 -16.23
N GLN A 98 -16.46 15.83 -15.47
CA GLN A 98 -17.18 16.26 -14.27
C GLN A 98 -16.25 16.63 -13.10
N ALA A 99 -14.97 16.27 -13.17
CA ALA A 99 -13.92 16.60 -12.20
C ALA A 99 -12.80 17.46 -12.81
N GLY A 100 -13.09 18.19 -13.90
CA GLY A 100 -12.14 19.09 -14.55
C GLY A 100 -11.25 18.45 -15.63
N GLY A 101 -11.41 17.15 -15.91
CA GLY A 101 -10.60 16.43 -16.90
C GLY A 101 -9.34 15.80 -16.30
N TRP A 102 -8.40 15.42 -17.17
CA TRP A 102 -7.08 14.92 -16.75
C TRP A 102 -6.08 16.08 -16.75
N PRO A 103 -5.33 16.30 -15.66
CA PRO A 103 -4.29 17.33 -15.65
C PRO A 103 -3.11 16.90 -16.52
N GLU A 104 -2.37 17.89 -17.02
CA GLU A 104 -1.02 17.63 -17.52
C GLU A 104 -0.07 17.41 -16.33
N LEU A 105 0.50 16.21 -16.23
CA LEU A 105 1.45 15.90 -15.18
C LEU A 105 2.76 16.65 -15.41
N ARG A 106 3.21 17.37 -14.37
CA ARG A 106 4.53 18.02 -14.38
C ARG A 106 5.61 16.94 -14.41
N LYS A 107 6.32 16.84 -15.53
CA LYS A 107 7.49 15.98 -15.63
C LYS A 107 8.65 16.63 -14.88
N GLY A 108 9.17 15.93 -13.88
CA GLY A 108 10.44 16.30 -13.25
C GLY A 108 11.61 16.11 -14.22
N THR A 109 12.79 16.58 -13.80
CA THR A 109 14.04 16.19 -14.48
C THR A 109 14.39 14.78 -14.01
N SER A 110 14.39 13.82 -14.92
CA SER A 110 14.90 12.48 -14.60
C SER A 110 16.40 12.56 -14.35
N LEU A 111 16.87 11.82 -13.35
CA LEU A 111 18.30 11.58 -13.20
C LEU A 111 18.77 10.71 -14.37
N LEU A 112 20.05 10.82 -14.70
CA LEU A 112 20.67 9.96 -15.71
C LEU A 112 20.79 8.54 -15.15
N ASP A 113 20.34 7.59 -15.95
CA ASP A 113 20.40 6.14 -15.76
C ASP A 113 20.90 5.61 -17.11
N SER A 114 22.14 5.12 -17.13
CA SER A 114 22.87 4.79 -18.36
C SER A 114 22.58 3.40 -18.89
N ASP A 115 22.07 2.49 -18.06
CA ASP A 115 21.73 1.11 -18.42
C ASP A 115 20.22 0.79 -18.31
N ASP A 116 19.41 1.80 -17.99
CA ASP A 116 17.95 1.80 -17.94
C ASP A 116 17.38 0.77 -16.94
N ASP A 117 18.09 0.55 -15.82
CA ASP A 117 17.72 -0.44 -14.80
C ASP A 117 16.84 0.12 -13.67
N GLY A 118 16.66 1.44 -13.65
CA GLY A 118 15.86 2.18 -12.68
C GLY A 118 16.66 2.80 -11.54
N MET A 119 17.99 2.65 -11.50
CA MET A 119 18.90 3.30 -10.57
C MET A 119 19.70 4.43 -11.27
N PRO A 120 19.85 5.62 -10.66
CA PRO A 120 20.66 6.67 -11.24
C PRO A 120 22.17 6.40 -11.12
N ASP A 121 22.93 6.75 -12.17
CA ASP A 121 24.40 6.56 -12.22
C ASP A 121 25.13 7.12 -10.99
N GLU A 122 24.67 8.27 -10.49
CA GLU A 122 25.29 8.93 -9.33
C GLU A 122 25.02 8.17 -8.02
N TRP A 123 23.86 7.52 -7.91
CA TRP A 123 23.53 6.69 -6.76
C TRP A 123 24.34 5.41 -6.77
N GLU A 124 24.46 4.78 -7.94
CA GLU A 124 25.24 3.56 -8.13
C GLU A 124 26.73 3.77 -7.84
N LYS A 125 27.34 4.83 -8.37
CA LYS A 125 28.74 5.19 -8.07
C LYS A 125 28.99 5.39 -6.59
N LYS A 126 28.03 6.00 -5.87
CA LYS A 126 28.11 6.21 -4.42
C LYS A 126 28.07 4.89 -3.65
N HIS A 127 27.43 3.87 -4.20
CA HIS A 127 27.27 2.55 -3.59
C HIS A 127 28.22 1.48 -4.18
N HIS A 128 29.20 1.90 -4.99
CA HIS A 128 30.19 1.02 -5.63
C HIS A 128 29.59 -0.01 -6.59
N LEU A 129 28.49 0.35 -7.24
CA LEU A 129 27.84 -0.39 -8.31
C LEU A 129 28.36 0.08 -9.69
N ASN A 130 27.97 -0.60 -10.76
CA ASN A 130 28.44 -0.34 -12.11
C ASN A 130 27.30 0.23 -12.98
N PRO A 131 27.30 1.55 -13.28
CA PRO A 131 26.22 2.22 -14.05
C PRO A 131 26.10 1.83 -15.53
N GLN A 132 26.72 0.73 -15.92
CA GLN A 132 26.70 0.18 -17.27
C GLN A 132 26.33 -1.31 -17.25
N ASP A 133 25.86 -1.83 -16.12
CA ASP A 133 25.52 -3.23 -15.89
C ASP A 133 24.19 -3.36 -15.14
N ALA A 134 23.09 -3.26 -15.90
CA ALA A 134 21.72 -3.43 -15.44
C ALA A 134 21.43 -4.74 -14.67
N SER A 135 22.34 -5.72 -14.67
CA SER A 135 22.19 -6.93 -13.87
C SER A 135 22.43 -6.69 -12.38
N ASP A 136 23.14 -5.62 -12.02
CA ASP A 136 23.47 -5.29 -10.65
C ASP A 136 22.28 -4.73 -9.85
N ALA A 137 21.27 -4.11 -10.50
CA ALA A 137 19.98 -3.78 -9.90
C ALA A 137 19.36 -4.96 -9.16
N SER A 138 19.40 -6.14 -9.78
CA SER A 138 18.82 -7.38 -9.25
C SER A 138 19.73 -8.12 -8.25
N SER A 139 20.95 -7.61 -8.04
CA SER A 139 21.93 -8.20 -7.14
C SER A 139 21.73 -7.77 -5.69
N PHE A 140 22.30 -8.56 -4.77
CA PHE A 140 22.19 -8.39 -3.32
C PHE A 140 23.52 -7.90 -2.71
N THR A 141 24.22 -6.99 -3.40
CA THR A 141 25.57 -6.57 -2.99
C THR A 141 25.53 -5.60 -1.81
N LEU A 142 24.51 -4.74 -1.73
CA LEU A 142 24.34 -3.76 -0.65
C LEU A 142 23.63 -4.33 0.58
N ASN A 143 22.72 -5.29 0.38
CA ASN A 143 21.98 -5.93 1.46
C ASN A 143 21.77 -7.41 1.16
N ARG A 144 21.78 -8.25 2.20
CA ARG A 144 21.59 -9.70 2.06
C ARG A 144 20.17 -10.11 1.67
N TYR A 145 19.18 -9.29 1.98
CA TYR A 145 17.75 -9.62 1.89
C TYR A 145 17.01 -8.84 0.81
N TYR A 146 17.55 -7.69 0.41
CA TYR A 146 16.95 -6.79 -0.57
C TYR A 146 17.90 -6.56 -1.74
N THR A 147 17.32 -6.49 -2.93
CA THR A 147 18.04 -6.13 -4.16
C THR A 147 18.52 -4.69 -4.11
N ASN A 148 19.54 -4.36 -4.91
CA ASN A 148 20.08 -3.01 -4.96
C ASN A 148 19.02 -1.98 -5.40
N VAL A 149 18.14 -2.34 -6.34
CA VAL A 149 17.05 -1.47 -6.78
C VAL A 149 16.02 -1.21 -5.66
N GLU A 150 15.70 -2.21 -4.83
CA GLU A 150 14.82 -2.02 -3.66
C GLU A 150 15.47 -1.11 -2.62
N MET A 151 16.78 -1.24 -2.41
CA MET A 151 17.54 -0.34 -1.55
C MET A 151 17.52 1.10 -2.09
N TYR A 152 17.65 1.29 -3.41
CA TYR A 152 17.52 2.59 -4.04
C TYR A 152 16.12 3.18 -3.81
N MET A 153 15.05 2.43 -4.10
CA MET A 153 13.68 2.88 -3.91
C MET A 153 13.40 3.27 -2.44
N ASN A 154 13.95 2.53 -1.48
CA ASN A 154 13.83 2.85 -0.07
C ASN A 154 14.60 4.13 0.31
N SER A 155 15.75 4.40 -0.31
CA SER A 155 16.51 5.64 -0.08
C SER A 155 15.79 6.90 -0.57
N LEU A 156 14.78 6.77 -1.44
CA LEU A 156 14.00 7.91 -1.96
C LEU A 156 13.03 8.52 -0.93
N ILE A 157 12.57 7.74 0.05
CA ILE A 157 11.64 8.21 1.08
C ILE A 157 12.38 8.79 2.29
N GLU A 158 13.67 8.49 2.45
CA GLU A 158 14.54 9.05 3.47
C GLU A 158 15.18 10.36 2.97
N GLY A 159 14.38 11.43 2.91
CA GLY A 159 14.93 12.79 2.89
C GLY A 159 15.77 13.04 4.17
N PRO A 160 16.65 14.08 4.20
CA PRO A 160 17.51 14.33 5.35
C PRO A 160 16.67 14.40 6.63
N VAL A 161 16.99 13.49 7.55
CA VAL A 161 16.54 13.55 8.93
C VAL A 161 17.29 14.72 9.57
N ASP A 162 16.66 15.88 9.61
CA ASP A 162 17.08 16.98 10.50
C ASP A 162 16.63 16.68 11.94
#